data_AF-A0A2A5M983-F1
#
_entry.id   AF-A0A2A5M983-F1
#
_cell.length_a   1.000
_cell.length_b   1.000
_cell.length_c   1.000
_cell.angle_alpha   90.00
_cell.angle_beta   90.00
_cell.angle_gamma   90.00
#
_symmetry.space_group_name_H-M   'P 1'
#
loop_
_entity.id
_entity.type
_entity.pdbx_description
1 polymer ?
#
loop_
_entity_poly.entity_id
_entity_poly.type
_entity_poly.pdbx_seq_one_letter_code
_entity_poly.pdbx_strand_id
1 'polypeptide(L)' 'MRYTEGGARTAAPVFREFLTQYIEKFPDTTRKFSIPNGVYRGNYKGESAYYTTKSPLPKVNMKFNESEIIF' A
#
# COMPACT_ATOMS: atom_id res chain seq x y z
N MET A 1 18.91 -20.42 7.72
CA MET A 1 18.36 -19.33 8.55
C MET A 1 18.04 -19.89 9.92
N ARG A 2 18.69 -19.38 10.96
CA ARG A 2 18.29 -19.67 12.35
C ARG A 2 16.92 -19.03 12.62
N TYR A 3 16.13 -19.57 13.54
CA TYR A 3 14.81 -19.01 13.92
C TYR A 3 14.88 -17.53 14.34
N THR A 4 16.07 -17.07 14.73
CA THR A 4 16.36 -15.68 15.11
C THR A 4 16.76 -14.77 13.95
N GLU A 5 17.01 -15.32 12.76
CA GLU A 5 17.39 -14.58 11.55
C GLU A 5 16.14 -14.32 10.70
N GLY A 6 15.54 -13.16 10.91
CA GLY A 6 14.39 -12.68 10.12
C GLY A 6 14.55 -11.22 9.77
N GLY A 7 13.75 -10.72 8.82
CA GLY A 7 13.89 -9.36 8.28
C GLY A 7 13.93 -8.27 9.35
N ALA A 8 13.16 -8.42 10.44
CA ALA A 8 13.18 -7.48 11.56
C ALA A 8 14.52 -7.41 12.30
N ARG A 9 15.30 -8.50 12.36
CA ARG A 9 16.55 -8.57 13.12
C ARG A 9 17.79 -8.38 12.25
N THR A 10 17.75 -8.81 11.00
CA THR A 10 18.90 -8.75 10.09
C THR A 10 18.80 -7.56 9.13
N ALA A 11 17.65 -7.37 8.46
CA ALA A 11 17.50 -6.35 7.43
C ALA A 11 17.12 -4.97 7.99
N ALA A 12 16.26 -4.91 9.01
CA ALA A 12 15.75 -3.65 9.52
C ALA A 12 16.82 -2.70 10.08
N PRO A 13 17.86 -3.15 10.81
CA PRO A 13 18.92 -2.25 11.30
C PRO A 13 19.72 -1.63 10.15
N VAL A 14 20.05 -2.42 9.12
CA VAL A 14 20.78 -1.94 7.93
C VAL A 14 19.93 -0.96 7.15
N PHE A 15 18.64 -1.27 6.95
CA PHE A 15 17.71 -0.37 6.26
C PHE A 15 17.51 0.95 7.02
N ARG A 16 17.44 0.90 8.35
CA ARG A 16 17.37 2.10 9.19
C ARG A 16 18.57 3.00 8.97
N GLU A 17 19.77 2.45 9.04
CA GLU A 17 21.01 3.23 8.89
C GLU A 17 21.08 3.89 7.51
N PHE A 18 20.81 3.10 6.45
CA PHE A 18 20.73 3.61 5.10
C PHE A 18 19.71 4.74 4.95
N LEU A 19 18.47 4.52 5.43
CA LEU A 19 17.40 5.50 5.26
C LEU A 19 17.69 6.80 6.04
N THR A 20 18.36 6.69 7.19
CA THR A 20 18.77 7.84 8.00
C THR A 20 19.74 8.72 7.20
N GLN A 21 20.83 8.14 6.70
CA GLN A 21 21.83 8.86 5.90
C GLN A 21 21.25 9.39 4.58
N TYR A 22 20.37 8.63 3.94
CA TYR A 22 19.69 9.06 2.72
C TYR A 22 18.84 10.32 2.95
N ILE A 23 18.05 10.33 4.01
CA ILE A 23 17.18 11.46 4.34
C ILE A 23 17.99 12.70 4.74
N GLU A 24 19.10 12.53 5.46
CA GLU A 24 20.03 13.63 5.78
C GLU A 24 20.63 14.26 4.52
N LYS A 25 21.01 13.42 3.55
CA LYS A 25 21.58 13.89 2.28
C LYS A 25 20.55 14.51 1.33
N PHE A 26 19.31 14.03 1.38
CA PHE A 26 18.21 14.45 0.50
C PHE A 26 16.99 14.91 1.31
N PRO A 27 17.06 16.09 1.95
CA PRO A 27 16.04 16.54 2.91
C PRO A 27 14.65 16.68 2.28
N ASP A 28 14.59 17.03 0.99
CA ASP A 28 13.36 17.25 0.22
C ASP A 28 12.65 15.95 -0.21
N THR A 29 13.22 14.78 0.14
CA THR A 29 12.57 13.49 -0.12
C THR A 29 11.19 13.47 0.53
N THR A 30 10.16 13.14 -0.26
CA THR A 30 8.77 13.05 0.23
C THR A 30 8.62 11.91 1.25
N ARG A 31 8.11 12.23 2.44
CA ARG A 31 7.95 11.28 3.57
C ARG A 31 6.49 10.97 3.91
N LYS A 32 5.57 11.66 3.23
CA LYS A 32 4.13 11.52 3.46
C LYS A 32 3.51 10.96 2.20
N PHE A 33 2.65 9.97 2.39
CA PHE A 33 1.80 9.50 1.31
C PHE A 33 0.83 10.62 0.91
N SER A 34 0.82 10.96 -0.38
CA SER A 34 -0.20 11.79 -1.01
C SER A 34 -1.04 10.92 -1.92
N ILE A 35 -2.36 11.10 -1.87
CA ILE A 35 -3.28 10.36 -2.73
C ILE A 35 -3.05 10.88 -4.16
N PRO A 36 -2.64 10.02 -5.11
CA PRO A 36 -2.41 10.45 -6.48
C PRO A 36 -3.73 10.67 -7.22
N ASN A 37 -3.67 11.41 -8.33
CA ASN A 37 -4.85 11.67 -9.16
C ASN A 37 -5.53 10.37 -9.61
N GLY A 38 -6.86 10.33 -9.53
CA GLY A 38 -7.64 9.15 -9.89
C GLY A 38 -7.71 8.07 -8.80
N VAL A 39 -7.03 8.27 -7.66
CA VAL A 39 -7.25 7.49 -6.44
C VAL A 39 -8.19 8.26 -5.52
N TYR A 40 -9.16 7.56 -4.95
CA TYR A 40 -10.09 8.12 -3.97
C TYR A 40 -10.24 7.20 -2.76
N ARG A 41 -10.62 7.76 -1.63
CA ARG A 41 -10.86 7.01 -0.40
C ARG A 41 -12.33 6.59 -0.34
N GLY A 42 -12.58 5.33 -0.03
CA GLY A 42 -13.92 4.78 0.19
C GLY A 42 -14.00 4.05 1.53
N ASN A 43 -15.22 3.76 1.96
CA ASN A 43 -15.48 2.89 3.10
C ASN A 43 -16.30 1.68 2.61
N TYR A 44 -15.81 0.48 2.89
CA TYR A 44 -16.49 -0.76 2.56
C TYR A 44 -16.42 -1.71 3.76
N LYS A 45 -17.57 -2.21 4.21
CA LYS A 45 -17.69 -3.09 5.39
C LYS A 45 -17.06 -2.50 6.67
N GLY A 46 -17.04 -1.18 6.82
CA GLY A 46 -16.48 -0.50 7.98
C GLY A 46 -14.97 -0.21 7.88
N GLU A 47 -14.29 -0.74 6.87
CA GLU A 47 -12.89 -0.48 6.61
C GLU A 47 -12.71 0.60 5.55
N SER A 48 -11.74 1.48 5.76
CA SER A 48 -11.41 2.50 4.79
C SER A 48 -10.23 2.07 3.92
N ALA A 49 -10.44 2.11 2.62
CA ALA A 49 -9.44 1.73 1.62
C ALA A 49 -9.37 2.76 0.48
N TYR A 50 -8.34 2.62 -0.34
CA TYR A 50 -8.15 3.43 -1.55
C TYR A 50 -8.64 2.66 -2.78
N TYR A 51 -9.35 3.37 -3.65
CA TYR A 51 -9.98 2.83 -4.84
C TYR A 51 -9.57 3.64 -6.07
N THR A 52 -9.75 3.05 -7.24
CA THR A 52 -9.49 3.70 -8.54
C THR A 52 -10.66 3.45 -9.48
N THR A 53 -10.59 3.98 -10.70
CA THR A 53 -11.54 3.63 -11.76
C THR A 53 -11.43 2.16 -12.18
N LYS A 54 -10.21 1.59 -12.16
CA LYS A 54 -9.94 0.18 -12.49
C LYS A 54 -10.40 -0.79 -11.40
N SER A 55 -10.28 -0.37 -10.14
CA SER A 55 -10.76 -1.13 -8.97
C SER A 55 -11.67 -0.22 -8.14
N PRO A 56 -12.95 -0.10 -8.54
CA PRO A 56 -13.91 0.79 -7.89
C PRO A 56 -14.42 0.21 -6.58
N LEU A 57 -15.05 1.08 -5.78
CA LEU A 57 -15.75 0.66 -4.57
C LEU A 57 -16.81 -0.42 -4.92
N PRO A 58 -16.82 -1.58 -4.23
CA PRO A 58 -17.79 -2.63 -4.54
C PRO A 58 -19.21 -2.12 -4.33
N LYS A 59 -20.05 -2.25 -5.37
CA LYS A 59 -21.46 -1.88 -5.29
C LYS A 59 -22.19 -2.96 -4.48
N VAL A 60 -22.98 -2.54 -3.48
CA VAL A 60 -23.69 -3.43 -2.54
C VAL A 60 -24.66 -4.40 -3.25
N ASN A 61 -25.05 -4.12 -4.50
CA ASN A 61 -25.95 -4.94 -5.32
C ASN A 61 -25.41 -5.20 -6.73
N MET A 62 -24.20 -5.75 -6.86
CA MET A 62 -23.67 -6.14 -8.16
C MET A 62 -24.21 -7.54 -8.53
N LYS A 63 -25.21 -7.60 -9.41
CA LYS A 63 -25.56 -8.86 -10.10
C LYS A 63 -24.43 -9.14 -11.08
N PHE A 64 -23.56 -10.10 -10.75
CA PHE A 64 -22.50 -10.53 -11.66
C PHE A 64 -23.17 -11.14 -12.89
N ASN A 65 -22.96 -10.54 -14.06
CA ASN A 65 -23.25 -11.23 -15.32
C ASN A 65 -22.13 -12.25 -15.53
N GLU A 66 -22.49 -13.47 -15.92
CA GLU A 66 -21.56 -14.62 -16.05
C GLU A 66 -20.33 -14.33 -16.94
N SER A 67 -20.42 -13.32 -17.81
CA SER A 67 -19.33 -12.81 -18.65
C SER A 67 -18.22 -12.02 -17.92
N GLU A 68 -18.42 -11.63 -16.65
CA GLU A 68 -17.43 -10.86 -15.86
C GLU A 68 -16.52 -11.76 -15.02
N ILE A 69 -16.77 -13.08 -14.98
CA ILE A 69 -15.92 -14.04 -14.28
C ILE A 69 -14.86 -14.53 -15.26
N ILE A 70 -13.67 -13.92 -15.21
CA ILE A 70 -12.50 -14.39 -15.95
C ILE A 70 -11.66 -15.21 -14.95
N PHE A 71 -11.68 -16.53 -15.09
CA PHE A 71 -10.70 -17.43 -14.47
C PHE A 71 -9.46 -17.54 -15.36
#